data_AF-A0A803QVH5-F1
#
_entry.id   AF-A0A803QVH5-F1
#
_cell.length_a   1.000
_cell.length_b   1.000
_cell.length_c   1.000
_cell.angle_alpha   90.00
_cell.angle_beta   90.00
_cell.angle_gamma   90.00
#
_symmetry.space_group_name_H-M   'P 1'
#
loop_
_entity.id
_entity.type
_entity.pdbx_description
1 polymer ?
#
loop_
_entity_poly.entity_id
_entity_poly.type
_entity_poly.pdbx_seq_one_letter_code
_entity_poly.pdbx_strand_id
1 'polypeptide(L)'
;MSKSPSIRNQESSFDEDGSKRRGKSTSTTSSRSAKKAKFSLALAETLTVYNETAKRKMEVYENSMTSTKHHLLDECIEALNQIDGISGEVYAKAIEKFESEVSRALFLKMPEHRRIDWLNYLK
;
A
#
# COMPACT_ATOMS: atom_id res chain seq x y z
N MET A 1 55.36 20.37 -56.09
CA MET A 1 56.54 19.65 -56.62
C MET A 1 57.55 19.47 -55.50
N SER A 2 58.05 18.24 -55.32
CA SER A 2 59.24 17.76 -54.56
C SER A 2 58.88 16.44 -53.86
N LYS A 3 59.07 15.30 -54.53
CA LYS A 3 60.24 14.37 -54.48
C LYS A 3 60.24 13.48 -53.22
N SER A 4 59.85 12.21 -53.41
CA SER A 4 60.02 11.04 -52.52
C SER A 4 61.52 10.72 -52.27
N PRO A 5 61.94 9.82 -51.32
CA PRO A 5 61.69 8.37 -51.47
C PRO A 5 61.71 7.50 -50.19
N SER A 6 61.33 6.24 -50.38
CA SER A 6 62.12 5.04 -50.00
C SER A 6 61.49 4.05 -49.01
N ILE A 7 60.97 3.01 -49.65
CA ILE A 7 60.73 1.62 -49.25
C ILE A 7 61.68 1.10 -48.16
N ARG A 8 61.13 0.40 -47.15
CA ARG A 8 61.68 -0.91 -46.74
C ARG A 8 60.61 -1.77 -46.07
N ASN A 9 60.01 -2.64 -46.89
CA ASN A 9 59.42 -3.88 -46.43
C ASN A 9 60.52 -4.75 -45.82
N GLN A 10 60.26 -5.36 -44.66
CA GLN A 10 60.86 -6.63 -44.29
C GLN A 10 59.73 -7.63 -44.13
N GLU A 11 59.53 -8.43 -45.16
CA GLU A 11 59.01 -9.79 -45.01
C GLU A 11 60.16 -10.63 -44.43
N SER A 12 59.92 -11.29 -43.29
CA SER A 12 60.65 -12.50 -42.87
C SER A 12 59.56 -13.51 -42.48
N SER A 13 59.14 -14.30 -43.46
CA SER A 13 59.54 -15.71 -43.63
C SER A 13 58.87 -16.64 -42.62
N PHE A 14 58.00 -17.48 -43.18
CA PHE A 14 57.38 -18.68 -42.62
C PHE A 14 58.28 -19.45 -41.64
N ASP A 15 57.68 -19.94 -40.54
CA ASP A 15 57.59 -21.37 -40.28
C ASP A 15 56.36 -21.68 -39.40
N GLU A 16 55.55 -22.60 -39.90
CA GLU A 16 54.37 -23.19 -39.26
C GLU A 16 54.86 -24.42 -38.48
N ASP A 17 54.77 -24.42 -37.15
CA ASP A 17 54.50 -25.62 -36.33
C ASP A 17 54.35 -25.22 -34.85
N GLY A 18 53.39 -25.83 -34.14
CA GLY A 18 53.38 -25.77 -32.68
C GLY A 18 52.04 -25.54 -31.99
N SER A 19 51.11 -26.47 -32.18
CA SER A 19 50.17 -26.96 -31.16
C SER A 19 49.38 -25.95 -30.31
N LYS A 20 48.11 -25.81 -30.68
CA LYS A 20 46.93 -25.49 -29.85
C LYS A 20 47.17 -25.52 -28.33
N ARG A 21 47.28 -24.34 -27.72
CA ARG A 21 46.91 -24.15 -26.30
C ARG A 21 45.72 -23.22 -26.23
N ARG A 22 44.52 -23.80 -26.38
CA ARG A 22 43.27 -23.19 -25.92
C ARG A 22 43.41 -22.99 -24.41
N GLY A 23 43.83 -21.80 -24.00
CA GLY A 23 43.61 -21.33 -22.65
C GLY A 23 42.12 -21.31 -22.42
N LYS A 24 41.62 -22.26 -21.62
CA LYS A 24 40.25 -22.30 -21.13
C LYS A 24 39.99 -20.97 -20.42
N SER A 25 39.32 -20.04 -21.09
CA SER A 25 38.68 -18.91 -20.43
C SER A 25 37.61 -19.51 -19.52
N THR A 26 37.97 -19.72 -18.26
CA THR A 26 37.02 -20.01 -17.20
C THR A 26 36.04 -18.85 -17.14
N SER A 27 34.78 -19.17 -17.41
CA SER A 27 33.63 -18.30 -17.37
C SER A 27 33.60 -17.44 -16.10
N THR A 28 33.88 -16.15 -16.22
CA THR A 28 33.66 -15.19 -15.12
C THR A 28 32.34 -14.42 -15.24
N THR A 29 31.51 -14.75 -16.25
CA THR A 29 30.17 -14.15 -16.48
C THR A 29 29.18 -14.41 -15.34
N SER A 30 29.40 -15.46 -14.54
CA SER A 30 28.53 -15.84 -13.42
C SER A 30 28.52 -14.80 -12.28
N SER A 31 29.67 -14.19 -11.95
CA SER A 31 29.77 -13.29 -10.79
C SER A 31 29.03 -11.95 -10.97
N ARG A 32 29.00 -11.40 -12.19
CA ARG A 32 28.24 -10.17 -12.53
C ARG A 32 26.73 -10.43 -12.58
N SER A 33 26.33 -11.59 -13.11
CA SER A 33 24.94 -12.05 -13.12
C SER A 33 24.41 -12.27 -11.69
N ALA A 34 25.18 -12.96 -10.84
CA ALA A 34 24.81 -13.23 -9.45
C ALA A 34 24.66 -11.95 -8.61
N LYS A 35 25.50 -10.93 -8.84
CA LYS A 35 25.36 -9.62 -8.17
C LYS A 35 24.09 -8.89 -8.59
N LYS A 36 23.75 -8.92 -9.88
CA LYS A 36 22.49 -8.36 -10.39
C LYS A 36 21.27 -9.10 -9.82
N ALA A 37 21.34 -10.43 -9.74
CA ALA A 37 20.28 -11.26 -9.16
C ALA A 37 20.05 -10.97 -7.67
N LYS A 38 21.13 -10.79 -6.90
CA LYS A 38 21.04 -10.39 -5.48
C LYS A 38 20.45 -8.99 -5.30
N PHE A 39 20.84 -8.05 -6.15
CA PHE A 39 20.29 -6.70 -6.13
C PHE A 39 18.80 -6.68 -6.53
N SER A 40 18.41 -7.42 -7.57
CA SER A 40 17.01 -7.54 -7.97
C SER A 40 16.16 -8.22 -6.90
N LEU A 41 16.71 -9.20 -6.19
CA LEU A 41 16.05 -9.86 -5.06
C LEU A 41 15.83 -8.88 -3.91
N ALA A 42 16.87 -8.12 -3.53
CA ALA A 42 16.78 -7.11 -2.48
C ALA A 42 15.78 -5.99 -2.83
N LEU A 43 15.73 -5.58 -4.11
CA LEU A 43 14.74 -4.61 -4.58
C LEU A 43 13.31 -5.17 -4.52
N ALA A 44 13.12 -6.43 -4.93
CA ALA A 44 11.82 -7.09 -4.85
C ALA A 44 11.34 -7.21 -3.39
N GLU A 45 12.23 -7.62 -2.48
CA GLU A 45 11.95 -7.72 -1.05
C GLU A 45 11.61 -6.35 -0.42
N THR A 46 12.32 -5.29 -0.82
CA THR A 46 12.00 -3.93 -0.38
C THR A 46 10.62 -3.49 -0.87
N LEU A 47 10.28 -3.81 -2.12
CA LEU A 47 8.96 -3.49 -2.70
C LEU A 47 7.82 -4.29 -2.07
N THR A 48 8.05 -5.55 -1.68
CA THR A 48 7.04 -6.33 -0.96
C THR A 48 6.80 -5.78 0.45
N VAL A 49 7.86 -5.46 1.19
CA VAL A 49 7.75 -4.83 2.53
C VAL A 49 7.01 -3.49 2.45
N TYR A 50 7.31 -2.66 1.43
CA TYR A 50 6.60 -1.41 1.22
C TYR A 50 5.10 -1.63 0.94
N ASN A 51 4.76 -2.58 0.06
CA ASN A 51 3.36 -2.90 -0.22
C ASN A 51 2.62 -3.45 1.01
N GLU A 52 3.25 -4.31 1.79
CA GLU A 52 2.67 -4.86 3.02
C GLU A 52 2.46 -3.78 4.09
N THR A 53 3.40 -2.85 4.26
CA THR A 53 3.25 -1.73 5.19
C THR A 53 2.17 -0.75 4.74
N ALA A 54 2.01 -0.52 3.43
CA ALA A 54 0.92 0.27 2.88
C ALA A 54 -0.45 -0.38 3.14
N LYS A 55 -0.58 -1.69 2.90
CA LYS A 55 -1.81 -2.45 3.18
C LYS A 55 -2.19 -2.42 4.66
N ARG A 56 -1.22 -2.65 5.55
CA ARG A 56 -1.46 -2.64 7.01
C ARG A 56 -1.93 -1.28 7.51
N LYS A 57 -1.43 -0.17 6.97
CA LYS A 57 -1.91 1.19 7.32
C LYS A 57 -3.35 1.43 6.85
N MET A 58 -3.72 0.90 5.69
CA MET A 58 -5.08 1.00 5.17
C MET A 58 -6.06 0.16 6.00
N GLU A 59 -5.70 -1.08 6.34
CA GLU A 59 -6.52 -1.95 7.20
C GLU A 59 -6.75 -1.35 8.59
N VAL A 60 -5.74 -0.73 9.20
CA VAL A 60 -5.88 -0.05 10.50
C VAL A 60 -6.86 1.13 10.40
N TYR A 61 -6.82 1.91 9.32
CA TYR A 61 -7.74 3.03 9.12
C TYR A 61 -9.18 2.53 8.94
N GLU A 62 -9.40 1.57 8.05
CA GLU A 62 -10.72 0.96 7.80
C GLU A 62 -11.29 0.34 9.08
N ASN A 63 -10.50 -0.43 9.82
CA ASN A 63 -10.96 -1.11 11.04
C ASN A 63 -11.25 -0.13 12.19
N SER A 64 -10.50 0.98 12.27
CA SER A 64 -10.81 2.06 13.23
C SER A 64 -12.09 2.81 12.87
N MET A 65 -12.36 2.97 11.57
CA MET A 65 -13.52 3.71 11.08
C MET A 65 -14.80 2.89 11.20
N THR A 66 -14.75 1.56 11.07
CA THR A 66 -15.90 0.70 11.36
C THR A 66 -16.16 0.58 12.85
N SER A 67 -15.11 0.40 13.66
CA SER A 67 -15.24 0.28 15.12
C SER A 67 -15.83 1.53 15.77
N THR A 68 -15.42 2.72 15.33
CA THR A 68 -15.99 4.00 15.82
C THR A 68 -17.46 4.18 15.43
N LYS A 69 -17.88 3.74 14.23
CA LYS A 69 -19.30 3.79 13.81
C LYS A 69 -20.20 2.91 14.66
N HIS A 70 -19.73 1.72 15.04
CA HIS A 70 -20.46 0.81 15.93
C HIS A 70 -20.59 1.38 17.34
N HIS A 71 -19.52 1.93 17.89
CA HIS A 71 -19.53 2.57 19.21
C HIS A 71 -20.54 3.72 19.30
N LEU A 72 -20.60 4.58 18.27
CA LEU A 72 -21.58 5.68 18.22
C LEU A 72 -23.03 5.18 18.16
N LEU A 73 -23.28 4.02 17.55
CA LEU A 73 -24.61 3.44 17.46
C LEU A 73 -25.06 2.91 18.82
N ASP A 74 -24.19 2.19 19.51
CA ASP A 74 -24.44 1.68 20.87
C ASP A 74 -24.73 2.83 21.85
N GLU A 75 -23.92 3.90 21.80
CA GLU A 75 -24.16 5.11 22.60
C GLU A 75 -25.51 5.78 22.27
N CYS A 76 -25.89 5.86 20.99
CA CYS A 76 -27.18 6.43 20.59
C CYS A 76 -28.36 5.59 21.12
N ILE A 77 -28.25 4.26 21.06
CA ILE A 77 -29.27 3.35 21.59
C ILE A 77 -29.37 3.50 23.11
N GLU A 78 -28.25 3.52 23.82
CA GLU A 78 -28.23 3.70 25.28
C GLU A 78 -28.86 5.05 25.67
N ALA A 79 -28.49 6.11 24.98
CA ALA A 79 -29.04 7.45 25.15
C ALA A 79 -30.54 7.53 24.79
N LEU A 80 -31.03 6.69 23.87
CA LEU A 80 -32.45 6.58 23.54
C LEU A 80 -33.23 5.79 24.60
N ASN A 81 -32.65 4.71 25.13
CA ASN A 81 -33.25 3.88 26.18
C ASN A 81 -33.39 4.62 27.52
N GLN A 82 -32.57 5.63 27.78
CA GLN A 82 -32.67 6.49 28.97
C GLN A 82 -33.87 7.45 28.90
N ILE A 83 -34.45 7.69 27.72
CA ILE A 83 -35.56 8.61 27.57
C ILE A 83 -36.87 7.91 27.91
N ASP A 84 -37.42 8.24 29.07
CA ASP A 84 -38.72 7.73 29.50
C ASP A 84 -39.88 8.39 28.72
N GLY A 85 -40.88 7.59 28.34
CA GLY A 85 -42.14 8.08 27.76
C GLY A 85 -42.20 8.16 26.23
N ILE A 86 -41.21 7.60 25.52
CA ILE A 86 -41.25 7.47 24.06
C ILE A 86 -42.14 6.29 23.62
N SER A 87 -42.96 6.52 22.59
CA SER A 87 -43.75 5.46 21.95
C SER A 87 -42.83 4.52 21.16
N GLY A 88 -43.18 3.23 21.10
CA GLY A 88 -42.45 2.24 20.29
C GLY A 88 -42.36 2.62 18.80
N GLU A 89 -43.34 3.36 18.27
CA GLU A 89 -43.30 3.87 16.90
C GLU A 89 -42.21 4.94 16.70
N VAL A 90 -42.09 5.86 17.66
CA VAL A 90 -41.05 6.90 17.66
C VAL A 90 -39.67 6.27 17.85
N TYR A 91 -39.58 5.24 18.70
CA TYR A 91 -38.36 4.47 18.90
C TYR A 91 -37.89 3.78 17.61
N ALA A 92 -38.80 3.12 16.88
CA ALA A 92 -38.46 2.49 15.59
C ALA A 92 -38.00 3.52 14.55
N LYS A 93 -38.69 4.66 14.43
CA LYS A 93 -38.28 5.75 13.54
C LYS A 93 -36.92 6.35 13.92
N ALA A 94 -36.61 6.43 15.21
CA ALA A 94 -35.30 6.89 15.68
C ALA A 94 -34.17 5.93 15.26
N ILE A 95 -34.40 4.62 15.37
CA ILE A 95 -33.46 3.60 14.90
C ILE A 95 -33.20 3.74 13.40
N GLU A 96 -34.23 3.95 12.58
CA GLU A 96 -34.05 4.20 11.15
C GLU A 96 -33.18 5.45 10.89
N LYS A 97 -33.36 6.52 11.68
CA LYS A 97 -32.53 7.72 11.55
C LYS A 97 -31.09 7.51 11.99
N PHE A 98 -30.85 6.62 12.95
CA PHE A 98 -29.50 6.22 13.36
C PHE A 98 -28.77 5.39 12.31
N GLU A 99 -29.36 5.01 11.18
CA GLU A 99 -28.58 4.46 10.06
C GLU A 99 -27.54 5.48 9.56
N SER A 100 -27.87 6.79 9.62
CA SER A 100 -26.96 7.87 9.25
C SER A 100 -25.99 8.25 10.38
N GLU A 101 -24.69 8.27 10.07
CA GLU A 101 -23.63 8.74 10.99
C GLU A 101 -23.87 10.18 11.47
N VAL A 102 -24.42 11.04 10.61
CA VAL A 102 -24.70 12.45 10.95
C VAL A 102 -25.80 12.53 12.01
N SER A 103 -26.86 11.72 11.88
CA SER A 103 -27.93 11.66 12.86
C SER A 103 -27.42 11.15 14.22
N ARG A 104 -26.55 10.13 14.23
CA ARG A 104 -25.93 9.61 15.46
C ARG A 104 -25.16 10.72 16.19
N ALA A 105 -24.27 11.40 15.47
CA ALA A 105 -23.46 12.48 16.02
C ALA A 105 -24.31 13.66 16.50
N LEU A 106 -25.36 14.01 15.76
CA LEU A 106 -26.28 15.09 16.14
C LEU A 106 -27.06 14.71 17.42
N PHE A 107 -27.57 13.49 17.50
CA PHE A 107 -28.32 13.00 18.66
C PHE A 107 -27.48 13.03 19.93
N LEU A 108 -26.24 12.51 19.89
CA LEU A 108 -25.34 12.51 21.05
C LEU A 108 -24.90 13.92 21.46
N LYS A 109 -24.80 14.85 20.50
CA LYS A 109 -24.45 16.25 20.79
C LYS A 109 -25.61 17.04 21.38
N MET A 110 -26.86 16.59 21.19
CA MET A 110 -28.03 17.28 21.70
C MET A 110 -28.27 16.97 23.20
N PRO A 111 -28.56 18.00 24.02
CA PRO A 111 -28.98 17.78 25.40
C PRO A 111 -30.33 17.05 25.43
N GLU A 112 -30.60 16.32 26.51
CA GLU A 112 -31.72 15.39 26.64
C GLU A 112 -33.09 15.98 26.29
N HIS A 113 -33.40 17.20 26.75
CA HIS A 113 -34.64 17.90 26.41
C HIS A 113 -34.81 18.11 24.89
N ARG A 114 -33.73 18.45 24.17
CA ARG A 114 -33.79 18.61 22.70
C ARG A 114 -33.84 17.27 21.97
N ARG A 115 -33.28 16.21 22.54
CA ARG A 115 -33.45 14.85 22.00
C ARG A 115 -34.91 14.45 22.02
N ILE A 116 -35.63 14.73 23.10
CA ILE A 116 -37.07 14.48 23.21
C ILE A 116 -37.86 15.27 22.16
N ASP A 117 -37.57 16.57 22.00
CA ASP A 117 -38.20 17.40 20.96
C ASP A 117 -37.94 16.86 19.54
N TRP A 118 -36.71 16.44 19.28
CA TRP A 118 -36.33 15.83 18.00
C TRP A 118 -37.06 14.50 17.76
N LEU A 119 -37.19 13.65 18.78
CA LEU A 119 -37.94 12.40 18.70
C LEU A 119 -39.44 12.66 18.49
N ASN A 120 -40.00 13.68 19.15
CA ASN A 120 -41.40 14.07 18.95
C ASN A 120 -41.65 14.62 17.52
N TYR A 121 -40.65 15.24 16.89
CA TYR A 121 -40.73 15.62 15.49
C TYR A 121 -40.77 14.41 14.53
N LEU A 122 -40.24 13.25 14.95
CA LEU A 122 -40.33 12.02 14.16
C LEU A 122 -41.70 11.35 14.23
N LYS A 123 -42.54 11.72 15.20
CA LYS A 123 -43.83 11.09 15.46
C LYS A 123 -44.77 11.16 14.26
#